data_AF-A0A4R9H6F0-F1
#
_entry.id   AF-A0A4R9H6F0-F1
#
_cell.length_a   1.000
_cell.length_b   1.000
_cell.length_c   1.000
_cell.angle_alpha   90.00
_cell.angle_beta   90.00
_cell.angle_gamma   90.00
#
_symmetry.space_group_name_H-M   'P 1'
#
loop_
_entity.id
_entity.type
_entity.pdbx_description
1 polymer ?
#
loop_
_entity_poly.entity_id
_entity_poly.type
_entity_poly.pdbx_seq_one_letter_code
_entity_poly.pdbx_strand_id
1 'polypeptide(L)'
;MNEKLLEQLLLVGFGSIISLMVTFINNISNNNRLKLQYSFEEKKEKKKSIQAHYEELYLQSSKYLNGLNSSFFVYYSLLQNKITYDQANDEIIRELSEAKYDPHKVQMLLRLYFPELLESFEKVMRARDEINELLVQHKLEYRSGRVDGSKYLDSFTAMHDFLDQEIDSYLSAIIANKRVIL
;
A
#
# COMPACT_ATOMS: atom_id res chain seq x y z
N MET A 1 -53.74 -33.32 55.68
CA MET A 1 -53.49 -32.60 54.42
C MET A 1 -52.21 -31.78 54.57
N ASN A 2 -51.04 -32.42 54.60
CA ASN A 2 -49.76 -31.70 54.79
C ASN A 2 -48.55 -32.36 54.09
N GLU A 3 -48.45 -33.69 53.98
CA GLU A 3 -47.29 -34.33 53.32
C GLU A 3 -47.24 -34.13 51.80
N LYS A 4 -48.35 -34.36 51.08
CA LYS A 4 -48.41 -34.17 49.62
C LYS A 4 -48.11 -32.73 49.18
N LEU A 5 -48.49 -31.75 50.01
CA LEU A 5 -48.21 -30.33 49.77
C LEU A 5 -46.72 -30.01 49.99
N LEU A 6 -46.10 -30.62 51.01
CA LEU A 6 -44.67 -30.50 51.28
C LEU A 6 -43.81 -31.13 50.16
N GLU A 7 -44.19 -32.32 49.68
CA GLU A 7 -43.51 -32.98 48.56
C GLU A 7 -43.59 -32.16 47.26
N GLN A 8 -44.76 -31.57 46.97
CA GLN A 8 -44.93 -30.68 45.82
C GLN A 8 -44.08 -29.41 45.93
N LEU A 9 -44.02 -28.79 47.12
CA LEU A 9 -43.18 -27.62 47.36
C LEU A 9 -41.68 -27.94 47.25
N LEU A 10 -41.24 -29.09 47.74
CA LEU A 10 -39.87 -29.55 47.57
C LEU A 10 -39.54 -29.81 46.10
N LEU A 11 -40.42 -30.50 45.35
CA LEU A 11 -40.24 -30.74 43.91
C LEU A 11 -40.14 -29.45 43.10
N VAL A 12 -41.04 -28.48 43.36
CA VAL A 12 -41.01 -27.16 42.69
C VAL A 12 -39.76 -26.38 43.09
N GLY A 13 -39.39 -26.43 44.38
CA GLY A 13 -38.17 -25.80 44.90
C GLY A 13 -36.91 -26.35 44.22
N PHE A 14 -36.73 -27.67 44.20
CA PHE A 14 -35.61 -28.34 43.54
C PHE A 14 -35.58 -28.07 42.03
N GLY A 15 -36.74 -28.13 41.35
CA GLY A 15 -36.83 -27.83 39.92
C GLY A 15 -36.42 -26.39 39.59
N SER A 16 -36.79 -25.42 40.43
CA SER A 16 -36.41 -24.01 40.25
C SER A 16 -34.90 -23.79 40.43
N ILE A 17 -34.27 -24.45 41.41
CA ILE A 17 -32.82 -24.37 41.66
C ILE A 17 -32.04 -24.96 40.47
N ILE A 18 -32.47 -26.11 39.95
CA ILE A 18 -31.85 -26.74 38.78
C ILE A 18 -31.98 -25.83 37.55
N SER A 19 -33.15 -25.24 37.32
CA SER A 19 -33.37 -24.29 36.21
C SER A 19 -32.47 -23.05 36.32
N LEU A 20 -32.31 -22.48 37.52
CA LEU A 20 -31.41 -21.36 37.76
C LEU A 20 -29.94 -21.74 37.54
N MET A 21 -29.50 -22.94 37.97
CA MET A 21 -28.15 -23.42 37.70
C MET A 21 -27.90 -23.65 36.21
N VAL A 22 -28.84 -24.27 35.48
CA VAL A 22 -28.73 -24.49 34.04
C VAL A 22 -28.66 -23.17 33.28
N THR A 23 -29.52 -22.21 33.61
CA THR A 23 -29.50 -20.87 32.98
C THR A 23 -28.21 -20.11 33.29
N PHE A 24 -27.69 -20.20 34.51
CA PHE A 24 -26.41 -19.60 34.90
C PHE A 24 -25.23 -20.20 34.11
N ILE A 25 -25.15 -21.53 34.02
CA ILE A 25 -24.11 -22.23 33.24
C ILE A 25 -24.22 -21.87 31.74
N ASN A 26 -25.43 -21.85 31.20
CA ASN A 26 -25.69 -21.45 29.82
C ASN A 26 -25.26 -20.00 29.56
N ASN A 27 -25.52 -19.08 30.49
CA ASN A 27 -25.10 -17.69 30.37
C ASN A 27 -23.57 -17.54 30.38
N ILE A 28 -22.85 -18.27 31.25
CA ILE A 28 -21.38 -18.28 31.26
C ILE A 28 -20.84 -18.84 29.94
N SER A 29 -21.36 -19.99 29.49
CA SER A 29 -20.94 -20.62 28.24
C SER A 29 -21.21 -19.73 27.02
N ASN A 30 -22.39 -19.12 26.95
CA ASN A 30 -22.76 -18.18 25.91
C ASN A 30 -21.83 -16.95 25.91
N ASN A 31 -21.51 -16.39 27.08
CA ASN A 31 -20.59 -15.26 27.18
C ASN A 31 -19.17 -15.61 26.71
N ASN A 32 -18.68 -16.82 27.04
CA ASN A 32 -17.38 -17.28 26.56
C ASN A 32 -17.36 -17.50 25.04
N ARG A 33 -18.44 -18.08 24.48
CA ARG A 33 -18.59 -18.24 23.03
C ARG A 33 -18.64 -16.88 22.32
N LEU A 34 -19.38 -15.92 22.88
CA LEU A 34 -19.45 -14.55 22.35
C LEU A 34 -18.06 -13.89 22.35
N LYS A 35 -17.31 -13.97 23.45
CA LYS A 35 -15.93 -13.45 23.50
C LYS A 35 -15.02 -14.08 22.44
N LEU A 36 -15.12 -15.39 22.26
CA LEU A 36 -14.35 -16.10 21.25
C LEU A 36 -14.74 -15.64 19.84
N GLN A 37 -16.03 -15.52 19.56
CA GLN A 37 -16.56 -14.99 18.29
C GLN A 37 -16.04 -13.58 18.01
N TYR A 38 -16.16 -12.66 18.98
CA TYR A 38 -15.63 -11.30 18.85
C TYR A 38 -14.13 -11.30 18.56
N SER A 39 -13.34 -12.10 19.28
CA SER A 39 -11.89 -12.16 19.03
C SER A 39 -11.54 -12.71 17.65
N PHE A 40 -12.34 -13.63 17.12
CA PHE A 40 -12.17 -14.18 15.79
C PHE A 40 -12.57 -13.17 14.72
N GLU A 41 -13.70 -12.48 14.91
CA GLU A 41 -14.17 -11.41 14.03
C GLU A 41 -13.14 -10.27 13.98
N GLU A 42 -12.62 -9.83 15.12
CA GLU A 42 -11.59 -8.79 15.19
C GLU A 42 -10.33 -9.19 14.40
N LYS A 43 -9.84 -10.41 14.58
CA LYS A 43 -8.69 -10.93 13.82
C LYS A 43 -8.98 -11.00 12.33
N LYS A 44 -10.18 -11.43 11.94
CA LYS A 44 -10.62 -11.53 10.55
C LYS A 44 -10.69 -10.16 9.90
N GLU A 45 -11.27 -9.17 10.57
CA GLU A 45 -11.37 -7.80 10.07
C GLU A 45 -10.02 -7.10 10.00
N LYS A 46 -9.13 -7.31 10.98
CA LYS A 46 -7.73 -6.85 10.92
C LYS A 46 -7.01 -7.43 9.70
N LYS A 47 -7.12 -8.75 9.44
CA LYS A 47 -6.48 -9.39 8.28
C LYS A 47 -7.02 -8.81 6.97
N LYS A 48 -8.33 -8.65 6.83
CA LYS A 48 -8.95 -8.04 5.64
C LYS A 48 -8.49 -6.59 5.43
N SER A 49 -8.44 -5.82 6.51
CA SER A 49 -8.00 -4.42 6.46
C SER A 49 -6.55 -4.34 5.95
N ILE A 50 -5.64 -5.14 6.49
CA ILE A 50 -4.24 -5.17 6.04
C ILE A 50 -4.14 -5.61 4.57
N GLN A 51 -4.91 -6.62 4.15
CA GLN A 51 -4.94 -7.05 2.74
C GLN A 51 -5.37 -5.92 1.80
N ALA A 52 -6.43 -5.19 2.15
CA ALA A 52 -6.93 -4.07 1.37
C ALA A 52 -5.87 -2.97 1.23
N HIS A 53 -5.15 -2.64 2.31
CA HIS A 53 -4.08 -1.66 2.27
C HIS A 53 -2.89 -2.11 1.40
N TYR A 54 -2.52 -3.40 1.38
CA TYR A 54 -1.47 -3.91 0.48
C TYR A 54 -1.87 -3.79 -0.99
N GLU A 55 -3.12 -4.13 -1.32
CA GLU A 55 -3.65 -4.02 -2.68
C GLU A 55 -3.70 -2.57 -3.13
N GLU A 56 -4.13 -1.68 -2.23
CA GLU A 56 -4.13 -0.26 -2.47
C GLU A 56 -2.71 0.29 -2.66
N LEU A 57 -1.76 -0.09 -1.80
CA LEU A 57 -0.36 0.32 -1.92
C LEU A 57 0.22 -0.11 -3.27
N TYR A 58 0.01 -1.37 -3.66
CA TYR A 58 0.48 -1.89 -4.94
C TYR A 58 -0.11 -1.09 -6.11
N LEU A 59 -1.42 -0.88 -6.11
CA LEU A 59 -2.12 -0.18 -7.20
C LEU A 59 -1.65 1.28 -7.30
N GLN A 60 -1.54 1.99 -6.18
CA GLN A 60 -1.08 3.38 -6.18
C GLN A 60 0.39 3.49 -6.59
N SER A 61 1.24 2.59 -6.08
CA SER A 61 2.66 2.53 -6.43
C SER A 61 2.85 2.26 -7.92
N SER A 62 2.18 1.24 -8.46
CA SER A 62 2.29 0.90 -9.89
C SER A 62 1.84 2.07 -10.77
N LYS A 63 0.72 2.73 -10.45
CA LYS A 63 0.27 3.89 -11.23
C LYS A 63 1.25 5.05 -11.17
N TYR A 64 1.76 5.36 -9.97
CA TYR A 64 2.73 6.43 -9.79
C TYR A 64 4.03 6.16 -10.55
N LEU A 65 4.60 4.96 -10.40
CA LEU A 65 5.86 4.58 -11.02
C LEU A 65 5.75 4.43 -12.54
N ASN A 66 4.62 3.92 -13.05
CA ASN A 66 4.35 3.93 -14.48
C ASN A 66 4.24 5.35 -15.05
N GLY A 67 3.57 6.26 -14.34
CA GLY A 67 3.48 7.65 -14.76
C GLY A 67 4.85 8.33 -14.79
N LEU A 68 5.68 8.05 -13.78
CA LEU A 68 7.06 8.51 -13.72
C LEU A 68 7.90 7.94 -14.88
N ASN A 69 7.70 6.67 -15.24
CA ASN A 69 8.37 6.06 -16.39
C ASN A 69 7.94 6.70 -17.72
N SER A 70 6.64 6.97 -17.90
CA SER A 70 6.13 7.66 -19.09
C SER A 70 6.84 9.00 -19.36
N SER A 71 7.01 9.81 -18.32
CA SER A 71 7.67 11.11 -18.47
C SER A 71 9.14 11.01 -18.89
N PHE A 72 9.82 9.88 -18.65
CA PHE A 72 11.19 9.67 -19.15
C PHE A 72 11.29 9.49 -20.66
N PHE A 73 10.25 9.00 -21.33
CA PHE A 73 10.25 8.94 -22.80
C PHE A 73 10.27 10.34 -23.43
N VAL A 74 9.65 11.32 -22.77
CA VAL A 74 9.71 12.73 -23.17
C VAL A 74 11.14 13.23 -23.08
N TYR A 75 11.83 12.95 -21.96
CA TYR A 75 13.23 13.33 -21.78
C TYR A 75 14.18 12.63 -22.74
N TYR A 76 13.91 11.37 -23.11
CA TYR A 76 14.69 10.68 -24.13
C TYR A 76 14.60 11.41 -25.49
N SER A 77 13.40 11.84 -25.88
CA SER A 77 13.19 12.63 -27.09
C SER A 77 13.89 13.99 -27.04
N LEU A 78 13.90 14.62 -25.85
CA LEU A 78 14.60 15.87 -25.60
C LEU A 78 16.13 15.71 -25.76
N LEU A 79 16.73 14.68 -25.16
CA LEU A 79 18.17 14.41 -25.25
C LEU A 79 18.61 14.05 -26.68
N GLN A 80 17.70 13.52 -27.50
CA GLN A 80 17.92 13.27 -28.93
C GLN A 80 17.71 14.50 -29.82
N ASN A 81 17.47 15.68 -29.23
CA ASN A 81 17.15 16.93 -29.93
C ASN A 81 15.91 16.83 -30.84
N LYS A 82 14.99 15.89 -30.56
CA LYS A 82 13.75 15.74 -31.33
C LYS A 82 12.67 16.74 -30.91
N ILE A 83 12.73 17.19 -29.66
CA ILE A 83 11.83 18.18 -29.09
C ILE A 83 12.63 19.21 -28.30
N THR A 84 12.06 20.39 -28.09
CA THR A 84 12.65 21.43 -27.24
C THR A 84 12.25 21.25 -25.78
N TYR A 85 12.94 21.93 -24.87
CA TYR A 85 12.55 21.97 -23.46
C TYR A 85 11.12 22.49 -23.23
N ASP A 86 10.65 23.44 -24.05
CA ASP A 86 9.30 23.98 -23.92
C ASP A 86 8.26 22.92 -24.31
N GLN A 87 8.47 22.23 -25.43
CA GLN A 87 7.62 21.11 -25.86
C GLN A 87 7.64 19.96 -24.83
N ALA A 88 8.80 19.64 -24.26
CA ALA A 88 8.92 18.63 -23.22
C ALA A 88 8.14 19.02 -21.95
N ASN A 89 8.20 20.28 -21.54
CA ASN A 89 7.44 20.77 -20.38
C ASN A 89 5.94 20.72 -20.65
N ASP A 90 5.48 21.14 -21.84
CA ASP A 90 4.07 21.09 -22.24
C ASP A 90 3.55 19.64 -22.20
N GLU A 91 4.33 18.69 -22.69
CA GLU A 91 4.01 17.26 -22.66
C GLU A 91 3.89 16.74 -21.22
N ILE A 92 4.88 17.03 -20.36
CA ILE A 92 4.88 16.60 -18.96
C ILE A 92 3.71 17.22 -18.19
N ILE A 93 3.40 18.50 -18.42
CA ILE A 93 2.25 19.17 -17.80
C ILE A 93 0.96 18.47 -18.23
N ARG A 94 0.82 18.11 -19.51
CA ARG A 94 -0.32 17.35 -20.01
C ARG A 94 -0.43 16.00 -19.30
N GLU A 95 0.64 15.21 -19.28
CA GLU A 95 0.67 13.90 -18.59
C GLU A 95 0.29 14.02 -17.11
N LEU A 96 0.84 15.00 -16.38
CA LEU A 96 0.56 15.23 -14.97
C LEU A 96 -0.90 15.66 -14.73
N SER A 97 -1.49 16.44 -15.63
CA SER A 97 -2.89 16.85 -15.52
C SER A 97 -3.89 15.72 -15.79
N GLU A 98 -3.48 14.73 -16.58
CA GLU A 98 -4.27 13.52 -16.87
C GLU A 98 -3.98 12.37 -15.89
N ALA A 99 -2.93 12.51 -15.07
CA ALA A 99 -2.48 11.50 -14.12
C ALA A 99 -3.57 11.13 -13.11
N LYS A 100 -3.82 9.83 -12.98
CA LYS A 100 -4.78 9.26 -12.01
C LYS A 100 -4.08 8.60 -10.82
N TYR A 101 -2.98 9.20 -10.36
CA TYR A 101 -2.22 8.74 -9.20
C TYR A 101 -1.93 9.88 -8.23
N ASP A 102 -1.78 9.53 -6.95
CA ASP A 102 -1.42 10.46 -5.89
C ASP A 102 -0.15 9.94 -5.18
N PRO A 103 1.02 10.57 -5.41
CA PRO A 103 2.27 10.16 -4.78
C PRO A 103 2.23 10.29 -3.24
N HIS A 104 1.45 11.23 -2.70
CA HIS A 104 1.31 11.39 -1.25
C HIS A 104 0.61 10.20 -0.62
N LYS A 105 -0.35 9.60 -1.33
CA LYS A 105 -1.04 8.40 -0.88
C LYS A 105 -0.11 7.20 -0.73
N VAL A 106 0.84 7.03 -1.65
CA VAL A 106 1.88 5.98 -1.54
C VAL A 106 2.72 6.19 -0.28
N GLN A 107 3.22 7.41 -0.07
CA GLN A 107 4.02 7.72 1.13
C GLN A 107 3.24 7.54 2.43
N MET A 108 1.97 7.94 2.46
CA MET A 108 1.09 7.75 3.62
C MET A 108 0.91 6.26 3.92
N LEU A 109 0.62 5.43 2.92
CA LEU A 109 0.44 3.99 3.10
C LEU A 109 1.72 3.33 3.62
N LEU A 110 2.87 3.67 3.07
CA LEU A 110 4.16 3.18 3.54
C LEU A 110 4.41 3.58 5.01
N ARG A 111 4.23 4.85 5.36
CA ARG A 111 4.53 5.33 6.72
C ARG A 111 3.57 4.81 7.79
N LEU A 112 2.29 4.64 7.45
CA LEU A 112 1.27 4.22 8.43
C LEU A 112 1.13 2.72 8.55
N TYR A 113 1.22 1.99 7.44
CA TYR A 113 0.86 0.58 7.39
C TYR A 113 2.03 -0.34 7.06
N PHE A 114 3.01 0.12 6.28
CA PHE A 114 4.07 -0.73 5.73
C PHE A 114 5.48 -0.10 5.84
N PRO A 115 5.91 0.28 7.06
CA PRO A 115 7.20 0.96 7.25
C PRO A 115 8.40 0.12 6.80
N GLU A 116 8.27 -1.21 6.78
CA GLU A 116 9.28 -2.14 6.29
C GLU A 116 9.59 -1.99 4.79
N LEU A 117 8.67 -1.41 4.01
CA LEU A 117 8.85 -1.18 2.57
C LEU A 117 9.47 0.18 2.26
N LEU A 118 9.65 1.04 3.27
CA LEU A 118 10.09 2.42 3.08
C LEU A 118 11.50 2.49 2.47
N GLU A 119 12.43 1.65 2.95
CA GLU A 119 13.80 1.62 2.43
C GLU A 119 13.83 1.25 0.94
N SER A 120 13.01 0.27 0.54
CA SER A 120 12.92 -0.14 -0.87
C SER A 120 12.34 0.97 -1.74
N PHE A 121 11.32 1.70 -1.25
CA PHE A 121 10.77 2.84 -1.97
C PHE A 121 11.77 4.01 -2.07
N GLU A 122 12.56 4.26 -1.02
CA GLU A 122 13.59 5.29 -1.02
C GLU A 122 14.72 5.01 -2.02
N LYS A 123 15.01 3.74 -2.34
CA LYS A 123 15.96 3.40 -3.41
C LYS A 123 15.44 3.84 -4.78
N VAL A 124 14.15 3.59 -5.07
CA VAL A 124 13.48 4.08 -6.28
C VAL A 124 13.54 5.60 -6.37
N MET A 125 13.26 6.30 -5.25
CA MET A 125 13.29 7.77 -5.24
C MET A 125 14.70 8.32 -5.46
N ARG A 126 15.74 7.68 -4.91
CA ARG A 126 17.13 8.06 -5.15
C ARG A 126 17.54 7.86 -6.62
N ALA A 127 17.20 6.73 -7.21
CA ALA A 127 17.45 6.50 -8.64
C ALA A 127 16.75 7.55 -9.54
N ARG A 128 15.50 7.94 -9.19
CA ARG A 128 14.81 9.06 -9.84
C ARG A 128 15.58 10.38 -9.69
N ASP A 129 16.09 10.67 -8.50
CA ASP A 129 16.83 11.91 -8.22
C ASP A 129 18.14 11.98 -9.02
N GLU A 130 18.86 10.87 -9.17
CA GLU A 130 20.07 10.80 -10.01
C GLU A 130 19.79 11.14 -11.49
N ILE A 131 18.68 10.64 -12.05
CA ILE A 131 18.25 11.03 -13.41
C ILE A 131 17.95 12.52 -13.47
N ASN A 132 17.26 13.08 -12.46
CA ASN A 132 16.94 14.50 -12.43
C ASN A 132 18.20 15.37 -12.36
N GLU A 133 19.23 14.96 -11.62
CA GLU A 133 20.51 15.66 -11.57
C GLU A 133 21.15 15.74 -12.96
N LEU A 134 21.17 14.63 -13.70
CA LEU A 134 21.65 14.60 -15.09
C LEU A 134 20.84 15.54 -15.99
N LEU A 135 19.51 15.53 -15.88
CA LEU A 135 18.63 16.43 -16.65
C LEU A 135 18.83 17.90 -16.30
N VAL A 136 19.13 18.22 -15.04
CA VAL A 136 19.49 19.57 -14.60
C VAL A 136 20.79 20.02 -15.25
N GLN A 137 21.82 19.17 -15.29
CA GLN A 137 23.08 19.49 -15.97
C GLN A 137 22.86 19.75 -17.46
N HIS A 138 22.12 18.87 -18.14
CA HIS A 138 21.76 19.09 -19.55
C HIS A 138 21.00 20.41 -19.76
N LYS A 139 20.05 20.75 -18.87
CA LYS A 139 19.27 21.99 -18.96
C LYS A 139 20.15 23.24 -18.85
N LEU A 140 21.17 23.20 -17.98
CA LEU A 140 22.13 24.30 -17.84
C LEU A 140 22.97 24.47 -19.11
N GLU A 141 23.42 23.38 -19.71
CA GLU A 141 24.17 23.42 -20.97
C GLU A 141 23.32 23.89 -22.15
N TYR A 142 22.09 23.40 -22.26
CA TYR A 142 21.12 23.82 -23.27
C TYR A 142 20.92 25.34 -23.24
N ARG A 143 20.75 25.91 -22.03
CA ARG A 143 20.63 27.37 -21.83
C ARG A 143 21.87 28.16 -22.22
N SER A 144 23.05 27.53 -22.22
CA SER A 144 24.31 28.14 -22.68
C SER A 144 24.50 28.05 -24.20
N GLY A 145 23.52 27.52 -24.95
CA GLY A 145 23.58 27.34 -26.40
C GLY A 145 24.18 25.99 -26.85
N ARG A 146 24.61 25.14 -25.90
CA ARG A 146 24.99 23.75 -26.18
C ARG A 146 23.75 22.88 -26.18
N VAL A 147 23.08 22.84 -27.33
CA VAL A 147 21.79 22.18 -27.47
C VAL A 147 21.89 20.66 -27.58
N ASP A 148 23.04 20.10 -27.97
CA ASP A 148 23.17 18.67 -28.22
C ASP A 148 23.26 17.84 -26.93
N GLY A 149 22.19 17.09 -26.65
CA GLY A 149 22.08 16.17 -25.52
C GLY A 149 22.71 14.80 -25.73
N SER A 150 23.26 14.50 -26.92
CA SER A 150 23.74 13.15 -27.29
C SER A 150 24.71 12.53 -26.28
N LYS A 151 25.60 13.33 -25.68
CA LYS A 151 26.57 12.89 -24.67
C LYS A 151 25.94 12.36 -23.37
N TYR A 152 24.68 12.68 -23.11
CA TYR A 152 23.97 12.24 -21.91
C TYR A 152 23.16 10.96 -22.15
N LEU A 153 22.94 10.55 -23.41
CA LEU A 153 22.03 9.44 -23.74
C LEU A 153 22.45 8.13 -23.07
N ASP A 154 23.72 7.73 -23.18
CA ASP A 154 24.18 6.46 -22.62
C ASP A 154 24.03 6.43 -21.09
N SER A 155 24.36 7.54 -20.42
CA SER A 155 24.19 7.67 -18.97
C SER A 155 22.72 7.68 -18.57
N PHE A 156 21.89 8.40 -19.32
CA PHE A 156 20.45 8.45 -19.09
C PHE A 156 19.81 7.06 -19.25
N THR A 157 20.14 6.33 -20.31
CA THR A 157 19.64 4.96 -20.54
C THR A 157 20.09 4.03 -19.42
N ALA A 158 21.36 4.04 -19.02
CA ALA A 158 21.84 3.20 -17.93
C ALA A 158 21.18 3.52 -16.57
N MET A 159 20.97 4.81 -16.27
CA MET A 159 20.27 5.23 -15.05
C MET A 159 18.79 4.87 -15.09
N HIS A 160 18.16 4.97 -16.26
CA HIS A 160 16.78 4.59 -16.48
C HIS A 160 16.57 3.07 -16.33
N ASP A 161 17.45 2.26 -16.90
CA ASP A 161 17.46 0.79 -16.72
C ASP A 161 17.64 0.42 -15.24
N PHE A 162 18.51 1.13 -14.51
CA PHE A 162 18.70 0.92 -13.08
C PHE A 162 17.46 1.29 -12.28
N LEU A 163 16.82 2.41 -12.60
CA LEU A 163 15.56 2.79 -11.97
C LEU A 163 14.46 1.73 -12.20
N ASP A 164 14.32 1.22 -13.42
CA ASP A 164 13.34 0.18 -13.74
C ASP A 164 13.59 -1.10 -12.90
N GLN A 165 14.85 -1.48 -12.68
CA GLN A 165 15.21 -2.59 -11.78
C GLN A 165 14.81 -2.34 -10.32
N GLU A 166 15.01 -1.11 -9.82
CA GLU A 166 14.60 -0.75 -8.46
C GLU A 166 13.07 -0.70 -8.31
N ILE A 167 12.35 -0.25 -9.35
CA ILE A 167 10.88 -0.29 -9.40
C ILE A 167 10.39 -1.74 -9.31
N ASP A 168 10.92 -2.65 -10.14
CA ASP A 168 10.54 -4.06 -10.14
C ASP A 168 10.85 -4.73 -8.80
N SER A 169 12.00 -4.41 -8.20
CA SER A 169 12.40 -4.89 -6.89
C SER A 169 11.43 -4.43 -5.80
N TYR A 170 11.04 -3.16 -5.82
CA TYR A 170 10.06 -2.60 -4.88
C TYR A 170 8.67 -3.22 -5.02
N LEU A 171 8.15 -3.33 -6.26
CA LEU A 171 6.85 -3.97 -6.49
C LEU A 171 6.86 -5.44 -6.08
N SER A 172 7.96 -6.15 -6.32
CA SER A 172 8.16 -7.53 -5.86
C SER A 172 8.19 -7.63 -4.34
N ALA A 173 8.81 -6.66 -3.65
CA ALA A 173 8.84 -6.59 -2.19
C ALA A 173 7.43 -6.41 -1.59
N ILE A 174 6.56 -5.60 -2.21
CA ILE A 174 5.15 -5.46 -1.81
C ILE A 174 4.45 -6.84 -1.87
N ILE A 175 4.61 -7.55 -2.99
CA ILE A 175 3.98 -8.86 -3.22
C ILE A 175 4.52 -9.91 -2.23
N ALA A 176 5.84 -9.92 -1.98
CA ALA A 176 6.47 -10.86 -1.07
C ALA A 176 5.98 -10.65 0.37
N ASN A 177 5.92 -9.40 0.85
CA ASN A 177 5.43 -9.09 2.19
C ASN A 177 3.95 -9.43 2.36
N LYS A 178 3.12 -9.18 1.33
CA LYS A 178 1.72 -9.64 1.32
C LYS A 178 1.61 -11.14 1.54
N ARG A 179 2.47 -11.97 0.94
CA ARG A 179 2.44 -13.45 1.07
C ARG A 179 2.83 -13.93 2.46
N VAL A 180 3.76 -13.27 3.15
CA VAL A 180 4.20 -13.67 4.50
C VAL A 180 3.09 -13.48 5.55
N ILE A 181 2.21 -12.50 5.34
CA ILE A 181 1.13 -12.15 6.28
C ILE A 181 -0.14 -13.01 6.06
N LEU A 182 -0.21 -13.76 4.95
CA LEU A 182 -1.36 -14.60 4.59
C LEU A 182 -1.28 -16.00 5.17
#